data_AF-A0AAV8F4X1-F1
#
_entry.id   AF-A0AAV8F4X1-F1
#
_cell.length_a   1.000
_cell.length_b   1.000
_cell.length_c   1.000
_cell.angle_alpha   90.00
_cell.angle_beta   90.00
_cell.angle_gamma   90.00
#
_symmetry.space_group_name_H-M   'P 1'
#
loop_
_entity.id
_entity.type
_entity.pdbx_description
1 polymer ?
#
loop_
_entity_poly.entity_id
_entity_poly.type
_entity_poly.pdbx_seq_one_letter_code
_entity_poly.pdbx_strand_id
1 'polypeptide(L)'
;MVINLKLREDALLAKCLGRRICQQCGGNFNIAAIDFKGEDGRPGICMPPLLPPPQCASKLITRSDDTEEVVKERLRVYHDQCKPVEDFYRARGKLLEFDLPGGIPESWPKLLRALHIEDLDNKQSAAA
;
A
#
# COMPACT_ATOMS: atom_id res chain seq x y z
N MET A 1 -15.17 14.38 0.62
CA MET A 1 -14.90 13.03 1.14
C MET A 1 -13.39 12.86 1.15
N VAL A 2 -12.84 12.24 2.20
CA VAL A 2 -11.41 11.93 2.39
C VAL A 2 -11.30 10.44 2.63
N ILE A 3 -10.31 9.78 2.03
CA ILE A 3 -10.10 8.34 2.16
C ILE A 3 -8.84 8.11 2.98
N ASN A 4 -8.94 7.37 4.08
CA ASN A 4 -7.81 6.91 4.85
C ASN A 4 -7.50 5.46 4.48
N LEU A 5 -6.44 5.26 3.71
CA LEU A 5 -5.97 3.92 3.32
C LEU A 5 -5.11 3.35 4.43
N LYS A 6 -5.62 2.34 5.13
CA LYS A 6 -4.93 1.68 6.22
C LYS A 6 -4.31 0.37 5.75
N LEU A 7 -3.10 0.10 6.23
CA LEU A 7 -2.40 -1.14 6.02
C LEU A 7 -1.75 -1.57 7.33
N ARG A 8 -1.68 -2.88 7.55
CA ARG A 8 -1.02 -3.46 8.72
C ARG A 8 0.43 -2.96 8.82
N GLU A 9 0.86 -2.53 10.00
CA GLU A 9 2.17 -1.89 10.19
C GLU A 9 3.35 -2.81 9.82
N ASP A 10 3.25 -4.10 10.08
CA ASP A 10 4.26 -5.09 9.68
C ASP A 10 4.38 -5.23 8.15
N ALA A 11 3.26 -5.13 7.43
CA ALA A 11 3.26 -5.07 5.96
C ALA A 11 3.89 -3.76 5.46
N LEU A 12 3.57 -2.62 6.10
CA LEU A 12 4.19 -1.33 5.77
C LEU A 12 5.69 -1.34 6.00
N LEU A 13 6.14 -1.89 7.13
CA LEU A 13 7.55 -2.03 7.47
C LEU A 13 8.27 -2.88 6.43
N ALA A 14 7.77 -4.10 6.17
CA ALA A 14 8.34 -5.01 5.18
C ALA A 14 8.39 -4.38 3.78
N LYS A 15 7.33 -3.67 3.35
CA LYS A 15 7.31 -2.98 2.07
C LYS A 15 8.28 -1.79 2.02
N CYS A 16 8.48 -1.05 3.09
CA CYS A 16 9.49 0.03 3.11
C CYS A 16 10.90 -0.54 2.98
N LEU A 17 11.25 -1.55 3.78
CA LEU A 17 12.56 -2.21 3.73
C LEU A 17 12.81 -2.94 2.40
N GLY A 18 11.75 -3.46 1.79
CA GLY A 18 11.78 -4.13 0.49
C GLY A 18 11.83 -3.19 -0.72
N ARG A 19 11.73 -1.87 -0.54
CA ARG A 19 11.71 -0.91 -1.65
C ARG A 19 13.05 -0.88 -2.38
N ARG A 20 12.98 -0.88 -3.71
CA ARG A 20 14.15 -0.77 -4.60
C ARG A 20 13.90 0.27 -5.66
N ILE A 21 14.94 1.01 -6.03
CA ILE A 21 14.91 2.00 -7.10
C ILE A 21 15.96 1.61 -8.12
N CYS A 22 15.60 1.56 -9.40
CA CYS A 22 16.59 1.37 -10.46
C CYS A 22 17.34 2.68 -10.71
N GLN A 23 18.67 2.67 -10.58
CA GLN A 23 19.49 3.86 -10.80
C GLN A 23 19.50 4.36 -12.25
N GLN A 24 19.10 3.52 -13.21
CA GLN A 24 19.11 3.90 -14.63
C GLN A 24 17.76 4.45 -15.12
N CYS A 25 16.65 3.84 -14.74
CA CYS A 25 15.32 4.26 -15.21
C CYS A 25 14.49 5.01 -14.16
N GLY A 26 14.92 5.05 -12.89
CA GLY A 26 14.17 5.65 -11.79
C GLY A 26 12.94 4.86 -11.35
N GLY A 27 12.67 3.69 -11.94
CA GLY A 27 11.53 2.85 -11.60
C GLY A 27 11.56 2.35 -10.15
N ASN A 28 10.39 2.33 -9.51
CA ASN A 28 10.19 1.81 -8.16
C ASN A 28 9.76 0.35 -8.22
N PHE A 29 10.45 -0.48 -7.47
CA PHE A 29 10.23 -1.92 -7.34
C PHE A 29 10.14 -2.28 -5.85
N ASN A 30 9.65 -3.47 -5.56
CA ASN A 30 9.54 -3.95 -4.20
C ASN A 30 9.78 -5.44 -4.13
N ILE A 31 10.83 -5.87 -3.45
CA ILE A 31 11.19 -7.29 -3.35
C ILE A 31 10.46 -8.00 -2.20
N ALA A 32 9.76 -7.28 -1.32
CA ALA A 32 9.04 -7.90 -0.22
C ALA A 32 7.77 -8.60 -0.71
N ALA A 33 7.70 -9.89 -0.45
CA ALA A 33 6.48 -10.69 -0.57
C ALA A 33 5.78 -10.71 0.80
N ILE A 34 4.52 -10.30 0.84
CA ILE A 34 3.69 -10.36 2.06
C ILE A 34 2.73 -11.52 1.88
N ASP A 35 2.76 -12.46 2.82
CA ASP A 35 1.84 -13.58 2.91
C ASP A 35 1.56 -13.86 4.39
N PHE A 36 0.77 -12.97 4.99
CA PHE A 36 0.40 -13.12 6.38
C PHE A 36 -0.92 -13.88 6.45
N LYS A 37 -0.92 -14.97 7.21
CA LYS A 37 -2.14 -15.72 7.49
C LYS A 37 -3.05 -14.90 8.40
N GLY A 38 -4.35 -15.16 8.29
CA GLY A 38 -5.31 -14.59 9.22
C GLY A 38 -5.15 -15.23 10.59
N GLU A 39 -4.88 -14.43 11.61
CA GLU A 39 -4.64 -14.85 12.99
C GLU A 39 -5.32 -13.84 13.94
N ASP A 40 -5.79 -14.32 15.10
CA ASP A 40 -6.42 -13.49 16.14
C ASP A 40 -7.54 -12.56 15.64
N GLY A 41 -8.38 -13.06 14.72
CA GLY A 41 -9.49 -12.31 14.13
C GLY A 41 -9.08 -11.26 13.10
N ARG A 42 -7.78 -11.13 12.79
CA ARG A 42 -7.29 -10.29 11.69
C ARG A 42 -7.42 -11.04 10.37
N PRO A 43 -7.88 -10.40 9.29
CA PRO A 43 -7.87 -11.02 7.97
C PRO A 43 -6.43 -11.31 7.54
N GLY A 44 -6.24 -12.40 6.81
CA GLY A 44 -4.99 -12.64 6.10
C GLY A 44 -4.76 -11.57 5.05
N ILE A 45 -3.50 -11.35 4.69
CA ILE A 45 -3.11 -10.35 3.69
C ILE A 45 -2.01 -10.91 2.80
N CYS A 46 -2.24 -10.83 1.49
CA CYS A 46 -1.28 -11.25 0.48
C CYS A 46 -0.94 -10.07 -0.44
N MET A 47 0.36 -9.76 -0.56
CA MET A 47 0.87 -8.74 -1.46
C MET A 47 2.13 -9.25 -2.17
N PRO A 48 2.03 -9.71 -3.42
CA PRO A 48 3.19 -10.19 -4.16
C PRO A 48 4.26 -9.09 -4.31
N PRO A 49 5.52 -9.48 -4.56
CA PRO A 49 6.57 -8.53 -4.87
C PRO A 49 6.32 -7.85 -6.22
N LEU A 50 6.83 -6.64 -6.38
CA LEU A 50 6.90 -5.93 -7.65
C LEU A 50 8.34 -6.01 -8.15
N LEU A 51 8.65 -7.07 -8.90
CA LEU A 51 10.01 -7.36 -9.34
C LEU A 51 10.45 -6.47 -10.51
N PRO A 52 11.75 -6.14 -10.61
CA PRO A 52 12.28 -5.41 -11.75
C PRO A 52 12.28 -6.25 -13.02
N PRO A 53 12.23 -5.63 -14.21
CA PRO A 53 12.56 -6.32 -15.45
C PRO A 53 14.08 -6.64 -15.50
N PRO A 54 14.53 -7.62 -16.30
CA PRO A 54 15.92 -8.11 -16.29
C PRO A 54 16.98 -7.01 -16.43
N GLN A 55 16.75 -6.02 -17.29
CA GLN A 55 17.67 -4.89 -17.52
C GLN A 55 17.86 -3.97 -16.30
N CYS A 56 16.96 -4.02 -15.32
CA CYS A 56 17.00 -3.23 -14.09
C CYS A 56 17.52 -4.03 -12.88
N ALA A 57 17.53 -5.36 -12.93
CA ALA A 57 17.76 -6.20 -11.76
C ALA A 57 19.12 -5.97 -11.08
N SER A 58 20.18 -5.77 -11.87
CA SER A 58 21.54 -5.50 -11.37
C SER A 58 21.80 -4.04 -10.96
N LYS A 59 20.82 -3.15 -11.16
CA LYS A 59 20.95 -1.69 -10.97
C LYS A 59 20.04 -1.18 -9.86
N LEU A 60 19.50 -2.11 -9.06
CA LEU A 60 18.62 -1.80 -7.96
C LEU A 60 19.43 -1.32 -6.76
N ILE A 61 19.01 -0.17 -6.22
CA ILE A 61 19.48 0.35 -4.95
C ILE A 61 18.33 0.49 -3.96
N THR A 62 18.69 0.56 -2.69
CA THR A 62 17.78 0.90 -1.59
C THR A 62 17.93 2.39 -1.27
N ARG A 63 16.88 3.04 -0.74
CA ARG A 63 17.04 4.40 -0.21
C ARG A 63 17.82 4.35 1.11
N SER A 64 18.57 5.41 1.38
CA SER A 64 19.35 5.51 2.63
C SER A 64 18.47 5.54 3.89
N ASP A 65 17.20 5.92 3.79
CA ASP A 65 16.26 6.01 4.90
C ASP A 65 15.37 4.77 5.10
N ASP A 66 15.55 3.72 4.30
CA ASP A 66 14.82 2.44 4.42
C ASP A 66 15.51 1.49 5.44
N THR A 67 15.71 1.99 6.66
CA THR A 67 16.15 1.20 7.82
C THR A 67 14.99 1.00 8.79
N GLU A 68 14.99 -0.10 9.55
CA GLU A 68 13.88 -0.43 10.45
C GLU A 68 13.57 0.69 11.46
N GLU A 69 14.62 1.27 12.04
CA GLU A 69 14.52 2.34 13.03
C GLU A 69 13.86 3.59 12.44
N VAL A 70 14.35 4.03 11.28
CA VAL A 70 13.82 5.20 10.58
C VAL A 70 12.38 4.96 10.11
N VAL A 71 12.06 3.78 9.61
CA VAL A 71 10.68 3.47 9.16
C VAL A 71 9.72 3.47 10.35
N LYS A 72 10.08 2.86 11.48
CA LYS A 72 9.27 2.89 12.70
C LYS A 72 9.06 4.32 13.22
N GLU A 73 10.10 5.13 13.25
CA GLU A 73 9.98 6.53 13.66
C GLU A 73 9.09 7.33 12.71
N ARG A 74 9.20 7.11 11.40
CA ARG A 74 8.32 7.73 10.41
C ARG A 74 6.86 7.33 10.60
N LEU A 75 6.57 6.07 10.92
CA LEU A 75 5.21 5.61 11.20
C LEU A 75 4.67 6.24 12.49
N ARG A 76 5.48 6.35 13.54
CA ARG A 76 5.11 7.02 14.79
C ARG A 76 4.76 8.49 14.55
N VAL A 77 5.64 9.23 13.87
CA VAL A 77 5.42 10.63 13.51
C VAL A 77 4.20 10.80 12.61
N TYR A 78 4.02 9.91 11.63
CA TYR A 78 2.82 9.89 10.78
C TYR A 78 1.55 9.77 11.62
N HIS A 79 1.47 8.81 12.56
CA HIS A 79 0.30 8.66 13.42
C HIS A 79 0.04 9.90 14.29
N ASP A 80 1.08 10.47 14.90
CA ASP A 80 0.95 11.67 15.73
C ASP A 80 0.44 12.87 14.93
N GLN A 81 0.94 13.05 13.70
CA GLN A 81 0.59 14.20 12.85
C GLN A 81 -0.72 14.02 12.08
N CYS A 82 -1.06 12.78 11.70
CA CYS A 82 -2.27 12.51 10.93
C CYS A 82 -3.50 12.40 11.82
N LYS A 83 -3.37 12.00 13.09
CA LYS A 83 -4.51 11.85 14.00
C LYS A 83 -5.40 13.12 14.09
N PRO A 84 -4.85 14.34 14.27
CA PRO A 84 -5.67 15.57 14.25
C PRO A 84 -6.41 15.79 12.92
N VAL A 85 -5.80 15.43 11.79
CA VAL A 85 -6.40 15.57 10.45
C VAL A 85 -7.51 14.55 10.26
N GLU A 86 -7.28 13.30 10.67
CA GLU A 86 -8.30 12.26 10.66
C GLU A 86 -9.49 12.65 11.52
N ASP A 87 -9.26 13.08 12.77
CA ASP A 87 -10.31 13.50 13.70
C ASP A 87 -11.12 14.66 13.14
N PHE A 88 -10.47 15.63 12.48
CA PHE A 88 -11.14 16.74 11.83
C PHE A 88 -12.16 16.30 10.76
N TYR A 89 -11.79 15.32 9.91
CA TYR A 89 -12.68 14.80 8.86
C TYR A 89 -13.70 13.78 9.41
N ARG A 90 -13.32 12.99 10.40
CA ARG A 90 -14.17 12.02 11.10
C ARG A 90 -15.34 12.71 11.80
N ALA A 91 -15.06 13.78 12.56
CA ALA A 91 -16.08 14.59 13.24
C ALA A 91 -17.10 15.23 12.28
N ARG A 92 -16.76 15.36 10.99
CA ARG A 92 -17.63 15.92 9.94
C ARG A 92 -18.35 14.84 9.12
N GLY A 93 -18.17 13.56 9.45
CA GLY A 93 -18.69 12.44 8.67
C GLY A 93 -18.14 12.39 7.25
N LYS A 94 -16.94 12.95 7.01
CA LYS A 94 -16.31 13.03 5.68
C LYS A 94 -15.14 12.08 5.49
N LEU A 95 -14.76 11.31 6.52
CA LEU A 95 -13.66 10.35 6.48
C LEU A 95 -14.20 8.94 6.18
N LEU A 96 -13.73 8.36 5.07
CA LEU A 96 -13.89 6.94 4.75
C LEU A 96 -12.62 6.21 5.19
N GLU A 97 -12.73 5.29 6.15
CA GLU A 97 -11.64 4.39 6.51
C GLU A 97 -11.69 3.15 5.63
N PHE A 98 -10.55 2.78 5.05
CA PHE A 98 -10.45 1.64 4.15
C PHE A 98 -9.19 0.83 4.46
N ASP A 99 -9.37 -0.34 5.07
CA ASP A 99 -8.30 -1.31 5.29
C ASP A 99 -7.99 -2.05 3.99
N LEU A 100 -6.73 -1.99 3.57
CA LEU A 100 -6.24 -2.69 2.39
C LEU A 100 -6.21 -4.19 2.67
N PRO A 101 -7.06 -5.00 2.00
CA PRO A 101 -7.12 -6.44 2.23
C PRO A 101 -5.93 -7.21 1.65
N GLY A 102 -5.17 -6.60 0.74
CA GLY A 102 -4.16 -7.27 -0.07
C GLY A 102 -3.54 -6.36 -1.11
N GLY A 103 -2.85 -6.95 -2.08
CA GLY A 103 -2.24 -6.21 -3.19
C GLY A 103 -3.26 -5.46 -4.05
N ILE A 104 -2.78 -4.70 -5.04
CA ILE A 104 -3.63 -3.93 -5.97
C ILE A 104 -4.79 -4.75 -6.55
N PRO A 105 -4.60 -6.00 -7.04
CA PRO A 105 -5.69 -6.77 -7.63
C PRO A 105 -6.86 -7.05 -6.68
N GLU A 106 -6.59 -7.14 -5.38
CA GLU A 106 -7.62 -7.39 -4.37
C GLU A 106 -8.19 -6.08 -3.80
N SER A 107 -7.32 -5.10 -3.56
CA SER A 107 -7.68 -3.83 -2.95
C SER A 107 -8.46 -2.90 -3.89
N TRP A 108 -8.07 -2.84 -5.16
CA TRP A 108 -8.65 -1.88 -6.12
C TRP A 108 -10.16 -2.10 -6.35
N PRO A 109 -10.64 -3.32 -6.64
CA PRO A 109 -12.08 -3.53 -6.82
C PRO A 109 -12.89 -3.27 -5.55
N LYS A 110 -12.32 -3.57 -4.36
CA LYS A 110 -12.98 -3.30 -3.07
C LYS A 110 -13.06 -1.79 -2.81
N LEU A 111 -12.02 -1.03 -3.16
CA LEU A 111 -12.01 0.42 -3.03
C LEU A 111 -13.03 1.07 -3.96
N LEU A 112 -13.06 0.69 -5.24
CA LEU A 112 -14.05 1.21 -6.20
C LEU A 112 -15.49 0.97 -5.73
N ARG A 113 -15.78 -0.23 -5.21
CA ARG A 113 -17.09 -0.55 -4.60
C ARG A 113 -17.40 0.34 -3.41
N ALA A 114 -16.44 0.57 -2.51
CA ALA A 114 -16.61 1.45 -1.36
C ALA A 114 -16.84 2.92 -1.76
N LEU A 115 -16.35 3.32 -2.93
CA LEU A 115 -16.53 4.66 -3.49
C LEU A 115 -17.74 4.78 -4.42
N HIS A 116 -18.48 3.70 -4.66
CA HIS A 116 -19.57 3.62 -5.64
C HIS A 116 -19.15 4.09 -7.04
N ILE A 117 -17.91 3.79 -7.44
CA ILE A 117 -17.39 4.08 -8.78
C ILE A 117 -17.59 2.83 -9.64
N GLU A 118 -18.27 2.98 -10.78
CA GLU A 118 -18.33 1.93 -11.80
C GLU A 118 -16.99 1.85 -12.54
N ASP A 119 -16.41 0.64 -12.58
CA ASP A 119 -15.19 0.37 -13.34
C ASP A 119 -15.54 0.30 -14.84
N LEU A 120 -15.31 1.39 -15.56
CA LEU A 120 -15.64 1.52 -16.99
C LEU A 120 -14.75 0.64 -17.88
N ASP A 121 -13.56 0.25 -17.42
CA ASP A 121 -12.61 -0.54 -18.20
C ASP A 121 -13.01 -2.03 -18.31
N ASN A 122 -13.84 -2.52 -17.39
CA ASN A 122 -14.35 -3.90 -17.46
C ASN A 122 -15.44 -4.11 -18.52
N LYS A 123 -15.95 -3.02 -19.15
CA LYS A 123 -16.91 -3.12 -20.28
C LYS A 123 -16.24 -3.32 -21.63
N GLN A 124 -14.97 -2.97 -21.81
CA GLN A 124 -14.30 -3.10 -23.12
C GLN A 124 -13.78 -4.52 -23.40
N SER A 125 -13.50 -5.34 -22.38
CA SER A 125 -13.07 -6.74 -22.58
C SER A 125 -14.22 -7.76 -22.69
N ALA A 126 -15.45 -7.37 -22.42
CA ALA A 126 -16.63 -8.24 -22.53
C ALA A 126 -17.41 -8.05 -23.85
N ALA A 127 -16.95 -7.17 -24.74
CA ALA A 127 -17.62 -6.81 -25.99
C ALA A 127 -16.75 -7.07 -27.25
N ALA A 128 -15.74 -7.94 -27.16
CA ALA A 128 -14.90 -8.38 -28.28
C ALA A 128 -14.96 -9.90 -28.45
#